data_AF-A0AAQ1GGF3-F1
#
_entry.id   AF-A0AAQ1GGF3-F1
#
_cell.length_a   1.000
_cell.length_b   1.000
_cell.length_c   1.000
_cell.angle_alpha   90.00
_cell.angle_beta   90.00
_cell.angle_gamma   90.00
#
_symmetry.space_group_name_H-M   'P 1'
#
loop_
_entity.id
_entity.type
_entity.pdbx_description
1 polymer ?
#
loop_
_entity_poly.entity_id
_entity_poly.type
_entity_poly.pdbx_seq_one_letter_code
_entity_poly.pdbx_strand_id
1 'polypeptide(L)' 'MNLHLSNADLVLMIALALGISLVLAFRLSTRTWRAVVLEAIVANVAAIAAVIAVEMLLA' A
#
# COMPACT_ATOMS: atom_id res chain seq x y z
N MET A 1 25.29 11.62 -6.33
CA MET A 1 23.94 11.91 -6.86
C MET A 1 23.00 12.05 -5.67
N ASN A 2 22.41 13.23 -5.46
CA ASN A 2 21.57 13.54 -4.30
C ASN A 2 20.12 13.12 -4.64
N LEU A 3 19.73 11.91 -4.26
CA LEU A 3 18.37 11.38 -4.45
C LEU A 3 17.45 12.03 -3.42
N HIS A 4 16.76 13.08 -3.84
CA HIS A 4 15.74 13.76 -3.03
C HIS A 4 14.40 13.07 -3.29
N LEU A 5 14.02 12.10 -2.46
CA LEU A 5 12.68 11.52 -2.50
C LEU A 5 11.73 12.45 -1.75
N SER A 6 10.77 13.01 -2.47
CA SER A 6 9.64 13.71 -1.87
C SER A 6 8.74 12.70 -1.15
N ASN A 7 8.04 13.12 -0.09
CA ASN A 7 7.14 12.23 0.67
C ASN A 7 6.11 11.54 -0.24
N ALA A 8 5.60 12.26 -1.25
CA ALA A 8 4.68 11.72 -2.24
C ALA A 8 5.29 10.57 -3.07
N ASP A 9 6.57 10.66 -3.44
CA ASP A 9 7.30 9.60 -4.14
C ASP A 9 7.49 8.37 -3.24
N LEU A 10 7.76 8.59 -1.95
CA LEU A 10 7.93 7.53 -0.96
C LEU A 10 6.61 6.77 -0.73
N VAL A 11 5.51 7.50 -0.63
CA VAL A 11 4.15 6.95 -0.53
C VAL A 11 3.79 6.15 -1.77
N LEU A 12 4.06 6.70 -2.96
CA LEU A 12 3.80 6.02 -4.23
C LEU A 12 4.61 4.71 -4.34
N MET A 13 5.88 4.74 -3.92
CA MET A 13 6.76 3.57 -3.93
C MET A 13 6.26 2.47 -2.99
N ILE A 14 5.81 2.83 -1.79
CA ILE A 14 5.23 1.88 -0.82
C ILE A 14 3.89 1.32 -1.33
N ALA A 15 3.02 2.17 -1.88
CA ALA A 15 1.75 1.74 -2.46
C ALA A 15 1.95 0.74 -3.61
N LEU A 16 2.93 1.00 -4.49
CA LEU A 16 3.29 0.08 -5.58
C LEU A 16 3.85 -1.25 -5.03
N ALA A 17 4.75 -1.20 -4.05
CA ALA A 17 5.33 -2.41 -3.45
C ALA A 17 4.28 -3.30 -2.76
N LEU A 18 3.32 -2.69 -2.04
CA LEU A 18 2.20 -3.38 -1.42
C LEU A 18 1.22 -3.93 -2.47
N GLY A 19 0.89 -3.13 -3.49
CA GLY A 19 0.04 -3.57 -4.60
C GLY A 19 0.61 -4.78 -5.33
N ILE A 20 1.92 -4.79 -5.61
CA ILE A 20 2.60 -5.92 -6.25
C ILE A 20 2.61 -7.15 -5.32
N SER A 21 2.92 -6.96 -4.04
CA SER A 21 2.89 -8.06 -3.06
C SER A 21 1.51 -8.69 -2.92
N LEU A 22 0.47 -7.86 -3.00
CA LEU A 22 -0.92 -8.30 -2.95
C LEU A 22 -1.33 -9.07 -4.21
N VAL A 23 -0.94 -8.62 -5.40
CA VAL A 23 -1.14 -9.36 -6.65
C VAL A 23 -0.42 -10.72 -6.59
N LEU A 24 0.80 -10.75 -6.03
CA LEU A 24 1.52 -12.01 -5.82
C LEU A 24 0.79 -12.93 -4.83
N ALA A 25 0.34 -12.39 -3.70
CA ALA A 25 -0.44 -13.14 -2.71
C ALA A 25 -1.72 -13.71 -3.32
N PHE A 26 -2.39 -12.94 -4.17
CA PHE A 26 -3.56 -13.39 -4.94
C PHE A 26 -3.24 -14.57 -5.86
N ARG A 27 -2.09 -14.50 -6.53
CA ARG A 27 -1.66 -15.52 -7.48
C ARG A 27 -1.16 -16.80 -6.80
N LEU A 28 -0.71 -16.71 -5.55
CA LEU A 28 -0.11 -17.82 -4.78
C LEU A 28 -1.05 -18.44 -3.73
N SER A 29 -2.22 -17.83 -3.45
CA SER A 29 -3.09 -18.26 -2.36
C SER A 29 -4.16 -19.27 -2.78
N THR A 30 -4.29 -20.36 -2.02
CA THR A 30 -5.35 -21.39 -2.11
C THR A 30 -6.63 -21.00 -1.35
N ARG A 31 -6.77 -19.73 -0.96
CA ARG A 31 -7.93 -19.21 -0.21
C ARG A 31 -8.99 -18.65 -1.17
N THR A 32 -10.24 -18.60 -0.71
CA THR A 32 -11.36 -18.13 -1.55
C THR A 32 -11.11 -16.70 -2.05
N TRP A 33 -11.16 -16.52 -3.36
CA TRP A 33 -10.89 -15.26 -4.08
C TRP A 33 -11.57 -14.03 -3.43
N ARG A 34 -12.81 -14.20 -2.93
CA ARG A 34 -13.59 -13.14 -2.27
C ARG A 34 -12.94 -12.60 -0.98
N ALA A 35 -12.29 -13.46 -0.20
CA ALA A 35 -11.63 -13.05 1.04
C ALA A 35 -10.38 -12.21 0.72
N VAL A 36 -9.60 -12.62 -0.27
CA VAL A 36 -8.38 -11.91 -0.66
C VAL A 36 -8.71 -10.53 -1.25
N VAL A 37 -9.79 -10.38 -2.03
CA VAL A 37 -10.25 -9.05 -2.51
C VAL A 37 -10.64 -8.14 -1.33
N LEU A 38 -11.33 -8.66 -0.31
CA LEU A 38 -11.75 -7.87 0.84
C LEU A 38 -10.55 -7.40 1.68
N GLU A 39 -9.61 -8.30 1.98
CA GLU A 39 -8.40 -7.96 2.73
C GLU A 39 -7.50 -6.98 1.94
N ALA A 40 -7.44 -7.14 0.62
CA ALA A 40 -6.76 -6.21 -0.29
C ALA A 40 -7.28 -4.77 -0.18
N ILE A 41 -8.60 -4.60 -0.24
CA ILE A 41 -9.25 -3.29 -0.20
C ILE A 41 -9.02 -2.64 1.16
N VAL A 42 -9.22 -3.38 2.25
CA VAL A 42 -9.02 -2.88 3.62
C VAL A 42 -7.56 -2.45 3.83
N ALA A 43 -6.59 -3.26 3.43
CA ALA A 43 -5.18 -2.95 3.60
C ALA A 43 -4.75 -1.70 2.82
N ASN A 44 -5.22 -1.52 1.58
CA ASN A 44 -4.90 -0.33 0.78
C ASN A 44 -5.53 0.94 1.36
N VAL A 45 -6.80 0.87 1.77
CA VAL A 45 -7.47 2.01 2.41
C VAL A 45 -6.76 2.39 3.71
N ALA A 46 -6.36 1.41 4.52
CA ALA A 46 -5.60 1.64 5.75
C ALA A 46 -4.22 2.27 5.48
N ALA A 47 -3.52 1.83 4.44
CA ALA A 47 -2.22 2.39 4.05
C ALA A 47 -2.34 3.88 3.64
N ILE A 48 -3.33 4.21 2.81
CA ILE A 48 -3.59 5.61 2.40
C ILE A 48 -3.96 6.46 3.62
N ALA A 49 -4.84 5.96 4.49
CA ALA A 49 -5.24 6.67 5.70
C ALA A 49 -4.06 6.91 6.65
N ALA A 50 -3.17 5.92 6.82
CA ALA A 50 -1.99 6.05 7.65
C ALA A 50 -1.03 7.12 7.14
N VAL A 51 -0.81 7.18 5.82
CA VAL A 51 0.01 8.23 5.20
C VAL A 51 -0.60 9.61 5.44
N ILE A 52 -1.89 9.78 5.17
CA ILE A 52 -2.57 11.07 5.37
C ILE A 52 -2.49 11.50 6.83
N ALA A 53 -2.70 10.57 7.77
CA ALA A 53 -2.61 10.86 9.20
C ALA A 53 -1.20 11.29 9.63
N VAL A 54 -0.16 10.65 9.10
CA VAL A 54 1.24 11.02 9.36
C VAL A 54 1.57 12.39 8.78
N GLU A 55 1.19 12.65 7.53
CA GLU A 55 1.39 13.97 6.91
C GLU A 55 0.67 15.07 7.69
N MET A 56 -0.56 14.82 8.19
CA MET A 56 -1.32 15.77 9.02
C MET A 56 -0.71 16.00 10.40
N LEU A 57 0.02 15.03 10.95
CA LEU A 57 0.72 15.18 12.23
C LEU A 57 2.03 15.98 12.09
N LEU A 58 2.68 15.89 10.93
CA LEU A 58 3.97 16.53 10.65
C LEU A 58 3.83 17.93 10.02
N ALA A 59 2.63 18.31 9.59
CA ALA A 59 2.26 19.64 9.07
C ALA A 59 1.92 20.63 10.20
#